data_AF-A0AAJ0DN37-F1
#
_entry.id   AF-A0AAJ0DN37-F1
#
_cell.length_a   1.000
_cell.length_b   1.000
_cell.length_c   1.000
_cell.angle_alpha   90.00
_cell.angle_beta   90.00
_cell.angle_gamma   90.00
#
_symmetry.space_group_name_H-M   'P 1'
#
loop_
_entity.id
_entity.type
_entity.pdbx_description
1 polymer ?
#
loop_
_entity_poly.entity_id
_entity_poly.type
_entity_poly.pdbx_seq_one_letter_code
_entity_poly.pdbx_strand_id
1 'polypeptide(L)'
;MAANAIHHDGPPYAPRYQALGGVPTVLPDVPINIVFLVLFLAIGIGHGYIFHRNRVEGRKFLINIMVAAFCLTRVIATSLRMAWACQTTNVQLAIAASIFLYAGIILLYLANLFFAQRILRGQHPPFGWCKPVSIAFVATFVITGITIICLIAAVITSFYTRDPESLHAVRKLQQFGATMLAIVAILPLLIVAASSLARKHPHIRMTKTTDKFGSGSMRSKIAIVMGSSVLLSLGAWYRAGSILSNPVPIRTSTDLSRPAPTPGYLSKPAFYIFLFTIELSVCLLWLLVRVDNRFHIPDGAHGPFSYAGGFVFAGEPGNEKTRVSANMSAHQNFSRPTSTRSRPTSISPEAGAEGPISPLSHRSSWAGSLSSKASRDKQTRIENRVSWGGVSREDVRDATDEQGKVLRYQAFASSWTGGDTAADTGVEGVEREMGWDPESGKWAIRPITSGSPADSTSPE
;
A
#
# COMPACT_ATOMS: atom_id res chain seq x y z
N MET A 1 25.58 -31.46 38.12
CA MET A 1 26.32 -32.00 36.95
C MET A 1 26.67 -30.84 36.04
N ALA A 2 27.93 -30.43 36.05
CA ALA A 2 28.45 -29.37 35.19
C ALA A 2 28.42 -29.85 33.74
N ALA A 3 27.52 -29.30 32.93
CA ALA A 3 27.54 -29.51 31.50
C ALA A 3 28.78 -28.78 30.95
N ASN A 4 29.75 -29.56 30.47
CA ASN A 4 30.85 -29.08 29.65
C ASN A 4 30.28 -28.23 28.51
N ALA A 5 30.38 -26.92 28.63
CA ALA A 5 30.15 -26.01 27.54
C ALA A 5 31.26 -26.26 26.51
N ILE A 6 30.92 -27.01 25.46
CA ILE A 6 31.76 -27.10 24.27
C ILE A 6 31.93 -25.66 23.77
N HIS A 7 33.11 -25.10 24.01
CA HIS A 7 33.53 -23.83 23.45
C HIS A 7 33.62 -24.02 21.94
N HIS A 8 32.58 -23.62 21.20
CA HIS A 8 32.72 -23.42 19.78
C HIS A 8 33.65 -22.21 19.56
N ASP A 9 34.88 -22.49 19.14
CA ASP A 9 35.88 -21.45 18.84
C ASP A 9 35.60 -20.69 17.53
N GLY A 10 34.53 -21.05 16.81
CA GLY A 10 34.07 -20.37 15.60
C GLY A 10 32.79 -19.54 15.80
N PRO A 11 32.51 -18.58 14.90
CA PRO A 11 31.22 -17.89 14.86
C PRO A 11 30.08 -18.86 14.46
N PRO A 12 28.82 -18.58 14.82
CA PRO A 12 28.34 -17.42 15.57
C PRO A 12 28.62 -17.50 17.08
N TYR A 13 29.05 -16.38 17.65
CA TYR A 13 29.40 -16.24 19.06
C TYR A 13 28.18 -15.92 19.92
N ALA A 14 28.17 -16.41 21.17
CA ALA A 14 27.12 -16.05 22.12
C ALA A 14 27.15 -14.54 22.46
N PRO A 15 25.98 -13.92 22.68
CA PRO A 15 25.91 -12.50 23.04
C PRO A 15 26.60 -12.26 24.39
N ARG A 16 27.24 -11.09 24.55
CA ARG A 16 27.93 -10.68 25.80
C ARG A 16 27.07 -9.85 26.74
N TYR A 17 26.08 -9.17 26.18
CA TYR A 17 25.21 -8.23 26.89
C TYR A 17 23.78 -8.75 26.95
N GLN A 18 23.08 -8.38 28.01
CA GLN A 18 21.67 -8.70 28.17
C GLN A 18 20.86 -7.95 27.10
N ALA A 19 20.04 -8.70 26.37
CA ALA A 19 19.08 -8.14 25.43
C ALA A 19 17.72 -7.96 26.12
N LEU A 20 16.87 -7.12 25.54
CA LEU A 20 15.49 -6.92 26.01
C LEU A 20 14.73 -8.26 26.01
N GLY A 21 14.16 -8.61 27.16
CA GLY A 21 13.47 -9.89 27.35
C GLY A 21 14.39 -11.08 27.64
N GLY A 22 15.70 -10.86 27.72
CA GLY A 22 16.71 -11.84 28.11
C GLY A 22 16.69 -13.15 27.31
N VAL A 23 17.32 -14.18 27.88
CA VAL A 23 17.25 -15.55 27.38
C VAL A 23 15.89 -16.16 27.76
N PRO A 24 15.11 -16.68 26.80
CA PRO A 24 13.80 -17.24 27.08
C PRO A 24 13.92 -18.53 27.88
N THR A 25 12.91 -18.81 28.71
CA THR A 25 12.79 -20.02 29.53
C THR A 25 11.45 -20.68 29.26
N VAL A 26 11.37 -22.01 29.39
CA VAL A 26 10.14 -22.77 29.12
C VAL A 26 8.94 -22.16 29.86
N LEU A 27 9.10 -21.90 31.16
CA LEU A 27 8.16 -21.10 31.95
C LEU A 27 8.84 -19.77 32.33
N PRO A 28 8.25 -18.60 32.07
CA PRO A 28 6.89 -18.35 31.55
C PRO A 28 6.82 -18.10 30.03
N ASP A 29 7.92 -18.15 29.27
CA ASP A 29 7.91 -17.63 27.89
C ASP A 29 7.10 -18.49 26.92
N VAL A 30 7.12 -19.82 27.03
CA VAL A 30 6.41 -20.68 26.06
C VAL A 30 4.89 -20.45 26.09
N PRO A 31 4.20 -20.51 27.24
CA PRO A 31 2.77 -20.22 27.28
C PRO A 31 2.39 -18.83 26.76
N ILE A 32 3.18 -17.80 27.11
CA ILE A 32 2.92 -16.42 26.66
C ILE A 32 3.07 -16.32 25.14
N ASN A 33 4.11 -16.92 24.56
CA ASN A 33 4.31 -16.91 23.11
C ASN A 33 3.24 -17.70 22.35
N ILE A 34 2.70 -18.79 22.91
CA ILE A 34 1.56 -19.52 22.31
C ILE A 34 0.34 -18.60 22.17
N VAL A 35 0.02 -17.85 23.24
CA VAL A 35 -1.10 -16.90 23.21
C VAL A 35 -0.89 -15.84 22.13
N PHE A 36 0.28 -15.20 22.10
CA PHE A 36 0.59 -14.21 21.06
C PHE A 36 0.57 -14.81 19.65
N LEU A 37 1.09 -16.02 19.47
CA LEU A 37 1.08 -16.72 18.20
C LEU A 37 -0.34 -16.88 17.66
N VAL A 38 -1.25 -17.41 18.48
CA VAL A 38 -2.66 -17.61 18.09
C VAL A 38 -3.33 -16.28 17.75
N LEU A 39 -3.10 -15.24 18.56
CA LEU A 39 -3.71 -13.92 18.34
C LEU A 39 -3.19 -13.25 17.05
N PHE A 40 -1.86 -13.26 16.81
CA PHE A 40 -1.30 -12.74 15.57
C PHE A 40 -1.74 -13.54 14.35
N LEU A 41 -1.84 -14.87 14.48
CA LEU A 41 -2.33 -15.72 13.39
C LEU A 41 -3.77 -15.36 13.03
N ALA A 42 -4.67 -15.27 14.01
CA ALA A 42 -6.07 -14.90 13.79
C ALA A 42 -6.22 -13.51 13.15
N ILE A 43 -5.50 -12.51 13.65
CA ILE A 43 -5.52 -11.15 13.10
C ILE A 43 -4.94 -11.11 11.68
N GLY A 44 -3.85 -11.85 11.45
CA GLY A 44 -3.21 -11.97 10.14
C GLY A 44 -4.13 -12.60 9.10
N ILE A 45 -4.83 -13.68 9.46
CA ILE A 45 -5.89 -14.28 8.62
C ILE A 45 -7.00 -13.27 8.35
N GLY A 46 -7.43 -12.50 9.36
CA GLY A 46 -8.44 -11.45 9.20
C GLY A 46 -8.05 -10.40 8.16
N HIS A 47 -6.84 -9.83 8.26
CA HIS A 47 -6.35 -8.87 7.26
C HIS A 47 -6.15 -9.49 5.87
N GLY A 48 -5.63 -10.71 5.80
CA GLY A 48 -5.45 -11.45 4.55
C GLY A 48 -6.77 -11.75 3.85
N TYR A 49 -7.78 -12.19 4.60
CA TYR A 49 -9.13 -12.43 4.11
C TYR A 49 -9.78 -11.14 3.56
N ILE A 50 -9.69 -10.04 4.31
CA ILE A 50 -10.22 -8.75 3.85
C ILE A 50 -9.49 -8.29 2.58
N PHE A 51 -8.17 -8.43 2.50
CA PHE A 51 -7.41 -8.09 1.30
C PHE A 51 -7.85 -8.92 0.09
N HIS A 52 -7.98 -10.24 0.27
CA HIS A 52 -8.41 -11.15 -0.80
C HIS A 52 -9.80 -10.75 -1.31
N ARG A 53 -10.77 -10.58 -0.40
CA ARG A 53 -12.12 -10.15 -0.74
C ARG A 53 -12.13 -8.81 -1.48
N ASN A 54 -11.44 -7.79 -0.96
CA ASN A 54 -11.40 -6.48 -1.60
C ASN A 54 -10.75 -6.54 -3.00
N ARG A 55 -9.72 -7.38 -3.18
CA ARG A 55 -9.07 -7.58 -4.48
C ARG A 55 -10.01 -8.21 -5.50
N VAL A 56 -10.82 -9.19 -5.10
CA VAL A 56 -11.85 -9.80 -5.97
C VAL A 56 -12.89 -8.76 -6.38
N GLU A 57 -13.23 -7.83 -5.48
CA GLU A 57 -14.13 -6.69 -5.74
C GLU A 57 -13.43 -5.52 -6.48
N GLY A 58 -12.20 -5.69 -6.97
CA GLY A 58 -11.44 -4.65 -7.71
C GLY A 58 -10.85 -3.52 -6.85
N ARG A 59 -11.00 -3.56 -5.52
CA ARG A 59 -10.50 -2.55 -4.57
C ARG A 59 -9.15 -2.96 -4.00
N LYS A 60 -8.08 -2.31 -4.44
CA LYS A 60 -6.71 -2.62 -3.98
C LYS A 60 -6.37 -1.82 -2.72
N PHE A 61 -6.22 -2.50 -1.59
CA PHE A 61 -5.75 -1.86 -0.34
C PHE A 61 -4.50 -2.57 0.20
N LEU A 62 -3.33 -2.16 -0.32
CA LEU A 62 -2.03 -2.78 -0.03
C LEU A 62 -1.65 -2.82 1.46
N ILE A 63 -2.20 -1.92 2.28
CA ILE A 63 -1.88 -1.90 3.71
C ILE A 63 -2.40 -3.16 4.42
N ASN A 64 -3.52 -3.75 4.00
CA ASN A 64 -4.01 -4.99 4.63
C ASN A 64 -3.04 -6.16 4.41
N ILE A 65 -2.54 -6.36 3.19
CA ILE A 65 -1.57 -7.44 2.94
C ILE A 65 -0.25 -7.17 3.68
N MET A 66 0.15 -5.91 3.81
CA MET A 66 1.33 -5.53 4.60
C MET A 66 1.16 -5.85 6.10
N VAL A 67 -0.01 -5.59 6.69
CA VAL A 67 -0.30 -5.94 8.10
C VAL A 67 -0.42 -7.46 8.27
N ALA A 68 -0.97 -8.17 7.29
CA ALA A 68 -0.98 -9.64 7.29
C ALA A 68 0.45 -10.22 7.25
N ALA A 69 1.32 -9.66 6.40
CA ALA A 69 2.74 -10.03 6.35
C ALA A 69 3.45 -9.73 7.67
N PHE A 70 3.16 -8.58 8.30
CA PHE A 70 3.64 -8.29 9.64
C PHE A 70 3.20 -9.34 10.67
N CYS A 71 1.92 -9.72 10.69
CA CYS A 71 1.41 -10.76 11.59
C CYS A 71 2.12 -12.10 11.37
N LEU A 72 2.39 -12.47 10.11
CA LEU A 72 3.18 -13.66 9.78
C LEU A 72 4.61 -13.57 10.35
N THR A 73 5.28 -12.42 10.23
CA THR A 73 6.61 -12.24 10.85
C THR A 73 6.57 -12.41 12.38
N ARG A 74 5.48 -11.99 13.03
CA ARG A 74 5.27 -12.18 14.47
C ARG A 74 5.02 -13.64 14.85
N VAL A 75 4.25 -14.38 14.06
CA VAL A 75 4.06 -15.84 14.24
C VAL A 75 5.39 -16.58 14.14
N ILE A 76 6.24 -16.22 13.17
CA ILE A 76 7.58 -16.82 13.03
C ILE A 76 8.46 -16.42 14.22
N ALA A 77 8.46 -15.14 14.63
CA ALA A 77 9.24 -14.67 15.76
C ALA A 77 8.88 -15.37 17.08
N THR A 78 7.58 -15.53 17.39
CA THR A 78 7.14 -16.25 18.59
C THR A 78 7.49 -17.73 18.52
N SER A 79 7.35 -18.36 17.36
CA SER A 79 7.74 -19.76 17.13
C SER A 79 9.23 -19.99 17.39
N LEU A 80 10.09 -19.14 16.81
CA LEU A 80 11.55 -19.20 17.02
C LEU A 80 11.91 -18.93 18.49
N ARG A 81 11.21 -17.98 19.14
CA ARG A 81 11.43 -17.68 20.56
C ARG A 81 11.05 -18.85 21.48
N MET A 82 9.99 -19.58 21.18
CA MET A 82 9.63 -20.81 21.90
C MET A 82 10.65 -21.92 21.68
N ALA A 83 11.08 -22.13 20.43
CA ALA A 83 12.10 -23.12 20.12
C ALA A 83 13.43 -22.79 20.85
N TRP A 84 13.80 -21.50 20.91
CA TRP A 84 14.97 -21.04 21.67
C TRP A 84 14.82 -21.26 23.18
N ALA A 85 13.60 -21.17 23.73
CA ALA A 85 13.33 -21.48 25.14
C ALA A 85 13.60 -22.95 25.48
N CYS A 86 13.38 -23.87 24.53
CA CYS A 86 13.67 -25.29 24.68
C CYS A 86 15.14 -25.64 24.38
N GLN A 87 15.83 -24.83 23.58
CA GLN A 87 17.23 -25.02 23.16
C GLN A 87 18.06 -23.76 23.38
N THR A 88 18.27 -23.38 24.64
CA THR A 88 18.88 -22.09 25.01
C THR A 88 20.34 -21.94 24.55
N THR A 89 21.04 -23.05 24.29
CA THR A 89 22.43 -23.09 23.81
C THR A 89 22.56 -22.87 22.30
N ASN A 90 21.47 -22.94 21.54
CA ASN A 90 21.51 -22.78 20.09
C ASN A 90 21.53 -21.29 19.70
N VAL A 91 22.72 -20.79 19.38
CA VAL A 91 22.94 -19.38 19.01
C VAL A 91 22.25 -19.01 17.69
N GLN A 92 22.18 -19.93 16.72
CA GLN A 92 21.52 -19.66 15.43
C GLN A 92 20.04 -19.35 15.62
N LEU A 93 19.40 -20.07 16.53
CA LEU A 93 17.99 -19.87 16.86
C LEU A 93 17.75 -18.52 17.54
N ALA A 94 18.66 -18.10 18.42
CA ALA A 94 18.65 -16.78 19.05
C ALA A 94 18.81 -15.63 18.03
N ILE A 95 19.70 -15.80 17.04
CA ILE A 95 19.90 -14.86 15.94
C ILE A 95 18.62 -14.75 15.10
N ALA A 96 18.08 -15.88 14.65
CA ALA A 96 16.87 -15.91 13.84
C ALA A 96 15.69 -15.25 14.58
N ALA A 97 15.48 -15.60 15.86
CA ALA A 97 14.43 -15.00 16.67
C ALA A 97 14.57 -13.47 16.77
N SER A 98 15.80 -12.98 16.93
CA SER A 98 16.10 -11.55 17.03
C SER A 98 15.86 -10.81 15.71
N ILE A 99 16.24 -11.40 14.56
CA ILE A 99 16.01 -10.79 13.24
C ILE A 99 14.51 -10.61 12.98
N PHE A 100 13.71 -11.67 13.16
CA PHE A 100 12.25 -11.58 12.95
C PHE A 100 11.57 -10.66 13.96
N LEU A 101 12.08 -10.59 15.20
CA LEU A 101 11.57 -9.67 16.21
C LEU A 101 11.70 -8.20 15.79
N TYR A 102 12.84 -7.82 15.20
CA TYR A 102 13.09 -6.43 14.78
C TYR A 102 12.61 -6.10 13.36
N ALA A 103 12.58 -7.07 12.43
CA ALA A 103 12.26 -6.82 11.03
C ALA A 103 10.79 -6.42 10.80
N GLY A 104 9.85 -7.03 11.53
CA GLY A 104 8.42 -6.89 11.23
C GLY A 104 7.87 -5.48 11.49
N ILE A 105 8.30 -4.86 12.59
CA ILE A 105 7.60 -3.68 13.13
C ILE A 105 7.54 -2.48 12.19
N ILE A 106 8.55 -2.32 11.34
CA ILE A 106 8.64 -1.15 10.47
C ILE A 106 7.44 -1.06 9.52
N LEU A 107 6.85 -2.19 9.16
CA LEU A 107 5.63 -2.24 8.35
C LEU A 107 4.49 -1.42 8.98
N LEU A 108 4.35 -1.44 10.30
CA LEU A 108 3.35 -0.63 11.00
C LEU A 108 3.70 0.85 10.99
N TYR A 109 4.98 1.21 11.12
CA TYR A 109 5.41 2.61 11.03
C TYR A 109 5.14 3.19 9.64
N LEU A 110 5.48 2.42 8.60
CA LEU A 110 5.23 2.81 7.20
C LEU A 110 3.73 2.95 6.94
N ALA A 111 2.90 1.98 7.35
CA ALA A 111 1.44 2.09 7.23
C ALA A 111 0.89 3.37 7.88
N ASN A 112 1.32 3.64 9.11
CA ASN A 112 0.84 4.77 9.87
C ASN A 112 1.29 6.11 9.25
N LEU A 113 2.50 6.16 8.70
CA LEU A 113 3.01 7.31 7.95
C LEU A 113 2.25 7.51 6.63
N PHE A 114 1.93 6.43 5.92
CA PHE A 114 1.05 6.49 4.75
C PHE A 114 -0.33 7.06 5.09
N PHE A 115 -0.92 6.66 6.22
CA PHE A 115 -2.19 7.23 6.66
C PHE A 115 -2.08 8.71 7.02
N ALA A 116 -0.99 9.12 7.68
CA ALA A 116 -0.72 10.53 7.97
C ALA A 116 -0.58 11.36 6.69
N GLN A 117 0.14 10.84 5.68
CA GLN A 117 0.25 11.49 4.36
C GLN A 117 -1.13 11.67 3.70
N ARG A 118 -1.99 10.64 3.74
CA ARG A 118 -3.35 10.70 3.20
C ARG A 118 -4.21 11.73 3.94
N ILE A 119 -4.11 11.79 5.26
CA ILE A 119 -4.82 12.80 6.05
C ILE A 119 -4.32 14.20 5.71
N LEU A 120 -3.01 14.43 5.62
CA LEU A 120 -2.44 15.73 5.28
C LEU A 120 -2.91 16.21 3.90
N ARG A 121 -2.87 15.33 2.89
CA ARG A 121 -3.35 15.62 1.54
C ARG A 121 -4.87 15.84 1.48
N GLY A 122 -5.64 15.15 2.31
CA GLY A 122 -7.08 15.34 2.42
C GLY A 122 -7.48 16.64 3.16
N GLN A 123 -6.75 17.00 4.21
CA GLN A 123 -7.03 18.19 5.02
C GLN A 123 -6.51 19.48 4.39
N HIS A 124 -5.34 19.43 3.75
CA HIS A 124 -4.68 20.57 3.13
C HIS A 124 -4.19 20.23 1.72
N PRO A 125 -5.09 20.05 0.73
CA PRO A 125 -4.71 19.62 -0.62
C PRO A 125 -3.56 20.42 -1.28
N PRO A 126 -3.57 21.77 -1.34
CA PRO A 126 -2.48 22.49 -2.01
C PRO A 126 -1.12 22.33 -1.31
N PHE A 127 -1.10 22.15 0.01
CA PHE A 127 0.13 21.96 0.77
C PHE A 127 0.61 20.50 0.74
N GLY A 128 -0.27 19.54 1.00
CA GLY A 128 0.09 18.12 1.05
C GLY A 128 0.57 17.53 -0.29
N TRP A 129 0.23 18.19 -1.40
CA TRP A 129 0.65 17.82 -2.75
C TRP A 129 1.83 18.63 -3.28
N CYS A 130 2.34 19.60 -2.53
CA CYS A 130 3.51 20.34 -2.98
C CYS A 130 4.73 19.40 -3.10
N LYS A 131 5.64 19.74 -4.02
CA LYS A 131 6.84 18.95 -4.30
C LYS A 131 7.72 18.72 -3.06
N PRO A 132 8.06 19.72 -2.22
CA PRO A 132 8.93 19.49 -1.07
C PRO A 132 8.31 18.53 -0.04
N VAL A 133 7.02 18.66 0.24
CA VAL A 133 6.32 17.74 1.17
C VAL A 133 6.29 16.32 0.60
N SER A 134 6.01 16.16 -0.69
CA SER A 134 6.00 14.84 -1.33
C SER A 134 7.39 14.19 -1.34
N ILE A 135 8.45 14.96 -1.61
CA ILE A 135 9.83 14.50 -1.54
C ILE A 135 10.18 14.10 -0.10
N ALA A 136 9.77 14.88 0.91
CA ALA A 136 10.04 14.57 2.31
C ALA A 136 9.44 13.23 2.75
N PHE A 137 8.20 12.91 2.33
CA PHE A 137 7.61 11.59 2.59
C PHE A 137 8.39 10.47 1.90
N VAL A 138 8.72 10.61 0.62
CA VAL A 138 9.51 9.62 -0.13
C VAL A 138 10.88 9.41 0.52
N ALA A 139 11.58 10.48 0.87
CA ALA A 139 12.86 10.43 1.56
C ALA A 139 12.74 9.70 2.90
N THR A 140 11.68 9.97 3.67
CA THR A 140 11.42 9.27 4.95
C THR A 140 11.23 7.77 4.74
N PHE A 141 10.48 7.36 3.71
CA PHE A 141 10.30 5.94 3.38
C PHE A 141 11.62 5.27 2.98
N VAL A 142 12.43 5.93 2.14
CA VAL A 142 13.73 5.41 1.70
C VAL A 142 14.72 5.30 2.86
N ILE A 143 14.86 6.35 3.67
CA ILE A 143 15.74 6.37 4.86
C ILE A 143 15.33 5.28 5.84
N THR A 144 14.02 5.09 6.04
CA THR A 144 13.50 4.01 6.88
C THR A 144 13.93 2.65 6.35
N GLY A 145 13.77 2.39 5.04
CA GLY A 145 14.22 1.14 4.42
C GLY A 145 15.73 0.89 4.56
N ILE A 146 16.56 1.90 4.30
CA ILE A 146 18.02 1.81 4.47
C ILE A 146 18.38 1.51 5.93
N THR A 147 17.73 2.19 6.87
CA THR A 147 17.97 2.00 8.32
C THR A 147 17.75 0.55 8.74
N ILE A 148 16.73 -0.11 8.20
CA ILE A 148 16.45 -1.53 8.49
C ILE A 148 17.57 -2.43 8.00
N ILE A 149 18.01 -2.25 6.75
CA ILE A 149 19.07 -3.07 6.16
C ILE A 149 20.34 -2.94 7.00
N CYS A 150 20.69 -1.71 7.39
CA CYS A 150 21.80 -1.43 8.28
C CYS A 150 21.62 -2.10 9.66
N LEU A 151 20.44 -2.06 10.26
CA LEU A 151 20.18 -2.71 11.55
C LEU A 151 20.26 -4.23 11.48
N ILE A 152 19.73 -4.86 10.43
CA ILE A 152 19.83 -6.31 10.22
C ILE A 152 21.30 -6.71 10.06
N ALA A 153 22.07 -5.98 9.24
CA ALA A 153 23.50 -6.19 9.09
C ALA A 153 24.22 -6.03 10.43
N ALA A 154 23.90 -4.99 11.21
CA ALA A 154 24.49 -4.75 12.53
C ALA A 154 24.21 -5.91 13.50
N VAL A 155 22.97 -6.42 13.53
CA VAL A 155 22.60 -7.58 14.34
C VAL A 155 23.42 -8.80 13.92
N ILE A 156 23.45 -9.14 12.63
CA ILE A 156 24.23 -10.29 12.14
C ILE A 156 25.71 -10.13 12.50
N THR A 157 26.33 -9.00 12.15
CA THR A 157 27.75 -8.74 12.44
C THR A 157 28.07 -8.87 13.93
N SER A 158 27.16 -8.45 14.82
CA SER A 158 27.36 -8.57 16.28
C SER A 158 27.59 -10.01 16.77
N PHE A 159 27.10 -11.01 16.03
CA PHE A 159 27.30 -12.44 16.35
C PHE A 159 28.49 -13.05 15.62
N TYR A 160 29.02 -12.44 14.56
CA TYR A 160 30.10 -13.02 13.76
C TYR A 160 31.47 -12.37 13.97
N THR A 161 31.55 -11.26 14.71
CA THR A 161 32.82 -10.60 15.06
C THR A 161 33.14 -10.64 16.55
N ARG A 162 34.42 -10.76 16.90
CA ARG A 162 34.95 -10.59 18.26
C ARG A 162 35.76 -9.31 18.43
N ASP A 163 36.00 -8.59 17.33
CA ASP A 163 36.81 -7.39 17.31
C ASP A 163 36.11 -6.24 18.07
N PRO A 164 36.75 -5.64 19.09
CA PRO A 164 36.16 -4.57 19.88
C PRO A 164 35.78 -3.34 19.06
N GLU A 165 36.57 -2.97 18.04
CA GLU A 165 36.27 -1.80 17.21
C GLU A 165 35.01 -2.01 16.37
N SER A 166 34.91 -3.17 15.71
CA SER A 166 33.73 -3.58 14.95
C SER A 166 32.48 -3.63 15.82
N LEU A 167 32.57 -4.17 17.04
CA LEU A 167 31.44 -4.23 17.98
C LEU A 167 31.00 -2.84 18.45
N HIS A 168 31.94 -1.91 18.65
CA HIS A 168 31.62 -0.53 18.98
C HIS A 168 30.94 0.21 17.80
N ALA A 169 31.38 -0.03 16.56
CA ALA A 169 30.73 0.51 15.37
C ALA A 169 29.29 -0.05 15.20
N VAL A 170 29.12 -1.36 15.37
CA VAL A 170 27.80 -2.03 15.37
C VAL A 170 26.88 -1.42 16.42
N ARG A 171 27.39 -1.17 17.63
CA ARG A 171 26.63 -0.56 18.71
C ARG A 171 26.12 0.83 18.34
N LYS A 172 26.99 1.68 17.79
CA LYS A 172 26.61 3.02 17.30
C LYS A 172 25.55 2.95 16.22
N LEU A 173 25.68 2.00 15.29
CA LEU A 173 24.71 1.79 14.22
C LEU A 173 23.35 1.35 14.77
N GLN A 174 23.32 0.48 15.77
CA GLN A 174 22.09 0.08 16.46
C GLN A 174 21.42 1.24 17.19
N GLN A 175 22.19 2.08 17.88
CA GLN A 175 21.68 3.28 18.56
C GLN A 175 21.09 4.28 17.56
N PHE A 176 21.82 4.56 16.48
CA PHE A 176 21.35 5.41 15.40
C PHE A 176 20.06 4.87 14.79
N GLY A 177 20.07 3.61 14.36
CA GLY A 177 18.92 3.03 13.67
C GLY A 177 17.68 2.93 14.56
N ALA A 178 17.83 2.55 15.83
CA ALA A 178 16.72 2.51 16.77
C ALA A 178 16.12 3.91 17.02
N THR A 179 16.98 4.93 17.14
CA THR A 179 16.55 6.32 17.33
C THR A 179 15.84 6.86 16.08
N MET A 180 16.39 6.61 14.90
CA MET A 180 15.76 6.99 13.63
C MET A 180 14.38 6.37 13.46
N LEU A 181 14.22 5.08 13.78
CA LEU A 181 12.91 4.42 13.74
C LEU A 181 11.94 4.98 14.78
N ALA A 182 12.43 5.39 15.96
CA ALA A 182 11.60 6.06 16.97
C ALA A 182 11.12 7.45 16.52
N ILE A 183 11.98 8.20 15.83
CA ILE A 183 11.60 9.47 15.18
C ILE A 183 10.53 9.21 14.10
N VAL A 184 10.72 8.20 13.26
CA VAL A 184 9.73 7.85 12.22
C VAL A 184 8.39 7.43 12.82
N ALA A 185 8.39 6.72 13.95
CA ALA A 185 7.17 6.30 14.63
C ALA A 185 6.34 7.48 15.18
N ILE A 186 7.00 8.58 15.60
CA ILE A 186 6.33 9.78 16.13
C ILE A 186 5.91 10.78 15.03
N LEU A 187 6.53 10.74 13.84
CA LEU A 187 6.20 11.65 12.73
C LEU A 187 4.69 11.68 12.38
N PRO A 188 3.98 10.54 12.25
CA PRO A 188 2.53 10.56 11.99
C PRO A 188 1.74 11.35 13.03
N LEU A 189 2.13 11.25 14.31
CA LEU A 189 1.52 12.01 15.41
C LEU A 189 1.71 13.51 15.20
N LEU A 190 2.94 13.94 14.93
CA LEU A 190 3.28 15.36 14.76
C LEU A 190 2.60 15.95 13.52
N ILE A 191 2.64 15.23 12.40
CA ILE A 191 2.04 15.66 11.13
C ILE A 191 0.53 15.83 11.28
N VAL A 192 -0.15 14.83 11.86
CA VAL A 192 -1.61 14.86 12.00
C VAL A 192 -2.04 15.88 13.05
N ALA A 193 -1.29 16.04 14.14
CA ALA A 193 -1.55 17.07 15.15
C ALA A 193 -1.39 18.48 14.57
N ALA A 194 -0.27 18.76 13.89
CA ALA A 194 -0.01 20.04 13.24
C ALA A 194 -1.06 20.34 12.15
N SER A 195 -1.38 19.36 11.30
CA SER A 195 -2.43 19.45 10.29
C SER A 195 -3.80 19.78 10.89
N SER A 196 -4.13 19.15 12.01
CA SER A 196 -5.39 19.37 12.72
C SER A 196 -5.44 20.73 13.42
N LEU A 197 -4.33 21.19 14.00
CA LEU A 197 -4.21 22.50 14.63
C LEU A 197 -4.29 23.63 13.60
N ALA A 198 -3.58 23.51 12.47
CA ALA A 198 -3.63 24.45 11.36
C ALA A 198 -5.07 24.64 10.85
N ARG A 199 -5.88 23.57 10.84
CA ARG A 199 -7.27 23.64 10.40
C ARG A 199 -8.22 24.29 11.43
N LYS A 200 -7.81 24.41 12.69
CA LYS A 200 -8.57 25.20 13.68
C LYS A 200 -8.42 26.71 13.47
N HIS A 201 -7.37 27.14 12.75
CA HIS A 201 -7.12 28.55 12.50
C HIS A 201 -8.25 29.17 11.62
N PRO A 202 -8.87 30.30 12.02
CA PRO A 202 -10.04 30.88 11.33
C PRO A 202 -9.81 31.13 9.84
N HIS A 203 -8.63 31.67 9.51
CA HIS A 203 -8.25 32.02 8.13
C HIS A 203 -8.18 30.81 7.19
N ILE A 204 -7.74 29.65 7.69
CA ILE A 204 -7.57 28.41 6.90
C ILE A 204 -8.89 27.62 6.85
N ARG A 205 -9.67 27.69 7.95
CA ARG A 205 -10.95 26.99 8.09
C ARG A 205 -12.01 27.49 7.11
N MET A 206 -12.06 28.80 6.85
CA MET A 206 -13.09 29.42 6.01
C MET A 206 -12.79 29.34 4.51
N THR A 207 -11.53 29.14 4.12
CA THR A 207 -11.10 29.25 2.71
C THR A 207 -10.94 27.92 1.97
N LYS A 208 -10.84 26.78 2.66
CA LYS A 208 -10.44 25.51 2.00
C LYS A 208 -11.40 24.35 2.26
N THR A 209 -11.94 23.82 1.16
CA THR A 209 -12.68 22.56 1.13
C THR A 209 -11.74 21.39 1.46
N THR A 210 -12.20 20.43 2.25
CA THR A 210 -11.44 19.21 2.52
C THR A 210 -11.74 18.15 1.48
N ASP A 211 -10.70 17.52 0.96
CA ASP A 211 -10.81 16.40 0.04
C ASP A 211 -11.18 15.13 0.83
N LYS A 212 -12.42 14.66 0.63
CA LYS A 212 -12.98 13.52 1.34
C LYS A 212 -12.56 12.24 0.63
N PHE A 213 -12.13 11.24 1.41
CA PHE A 213 -11.74 9.94 0.88
C PHE A 213 -12.17 8.81 1.81
N GLY A 214 -12.39 7.63 1.24
CA GLY A 214 -12.91 6.48 1.95
C GLY A 214 -14.20 6.76 2.73
N SER A 215 -14.57 5.82 3.59
CA SER A 215 -15.76 5.93 4.44
C SER A 215 -15.48 6.66 5.76
N GLY A 216 -16.54 7.17 6.37
CA GLY A 216 -16.52 7.77 7.71
C GLY A 216 -15.92 9.19 7.78
N SER A 217 -16.09 9.81 8.95
CA SER A 217 -15.66 11.20 9.17
C SER A 217 -14.14 11.36 9.16
N MET A 218 -13.65 12.53 8.73
CA MET A 218 -12.22 12.87 8.82
C MET A 218 -11.71 12.86 10.27
N ARG A 219 -12.57 13.22 11.24
CA ARG A 219 -12.23 13.19 12.68
C ARG A 219 -11.93 11.77 13.15
N SER A 220 -12.73 10.79 12.73
CA SER A 220 -12.47 9.38 13.07
C SER A 220 -11.15 8.89 12.47
N LYS A 221 -10.82 9.29 11.23
CA LYS A 221 -9.54 8.94 10.59
C LYS A 221 -8.35 9.51 11.37
N ILE A 222 -8.46 10.78 11.79
CA ILE A 222 -7.46 11.44 12.65
C ILE A 222 -7.31 10.69 13.98
N ALA A 223 -8.42 10.35 14.65
CA ALA A 223 -8.37 9.62 15.92
C ALA A 223 -7.70 8.25 15.79
N ILE A 224 -7.99 7.50 14.71
CA ILE A 224 -7.36 6.20 14.43
C ILE A 224 -5.84 6.38 14.30
N VAL A 225 -5.38 7.31 13.46
CA VAL A 225 -3.94 7.53 13.22
C VAL A 225 -3.26 8.08 14.47
N MET A 226 -3.86 9.02 15.19
CA MET A 226 -3.29 9.54 16.43
C MET A 226 -3.13 8.42 17.48
N GLY A 227 -4.18 7.61 17.68
CA GLY A 227 -4.17 6.49 18.61
C GLY A 227 -3.11 5.44 18.26
N SER A 228 -3.04 5.01 17.00
CA SER A 228 -1.99 4.08 16.56
C SER A 228 -0.59 4.71 16.64
N SER A 229 -0.45 6.01 16.37
CA SER A 229 0.84 6.70 16.48
C SER A 229 1.36 6.74 17.90
N VAL A 230 0.50 7.01 18.90
CA VAL A 230 0.89 7.01 20.31
C VAL A 230 1.39 5.62 20.72
N LEU A 231 0.62 4.58 20.39
CA LEU A 231 0.99 3.19 20.70
C LEU A 231 2.32 2.81 20.03
N LEU A 232 2.45 3.03 18.72
CA LEU A 232 3.66 2.70 17.97
C LEU A 232 4.88 3.50 18.46
N SER A 233 4.71 4.79 18.77
CA SER A 233 5.77 5.64 19.32
C SER A 233 6.23 5.14 20.68
N LEU A 234 5.31 4.75 21.57
CA LEU A 234 5.64 4.22 22.88
C LEU A 234 6.55 2.98 22.76
N GLY A 235 6.18 2.01 21.90
CA GLY A 235 7.03 0.85 21.65
C GLY A 235 8.38 1.19 21.01
N ALA A 236 8.39 2.14 20.08
CA ALA A 236 9.61 2.58 19.38
C ALA A 236 10.61 3.25 20.33
N TRP A 237 10.15 4.22 21.13
CA TRP A 237 10.96 4.93 22.09
C TRP A 237 11.40 4.04 23.24
N TYR A 238 10.59 3.05 23.64
CA TYR A 238 11.02 2.04 24.60
C TYR A 238 12.22 1.24 24.08
N ARG A 239 12.15 0.74 22.84
CA ARG A 239 13.26 0.02 22.20
C ARG A 239 14.49 0.91 22.04
N ALA A 240 14.32 2.13 21.55
CA ALA A 240 15.41 3.09 21.44
C ALA A 240 16.05 3.36 22.80
N GLY A 241 15.27 3.60 23.86
CA GLY A 241 15.77 3.81 25.22
C GLY A 241 16.54 2.60 25.77
N SER A 242 16.04 1.39 25.55
CA SER A 242 16.74 0.15 25.95
C SER A 242 18.08 0.00 25.22
N ILE A 243 18.14 0.42 23.95
CA ILE A 243 19.35 0.42 23.13
C ILE A 243 20.21 1.64 23.42
N LEU A 244 19.74 2.76 23.95
CA LEU A 244 20.61 3.89 24.29
C LEU A 244 21.30 3.69 25.65
N SER A 245 20.66 2.93 26.53
CA SER A 245 21.17 2.60 27.86
C SER A 245 22.52 1.87 27.80
N ASN A 246 23.31 2.03 28.87
CA ASN A 246 24.60 1.35 28.99
C ASN A 246 24.42 -0.17 28.89
N PRO A 247 25.27 -0.85 28.12
CA PRO A 247 25.13 -2.29 27.91
C PRO A 247 25.38 -3.03 29.22
N VAL A 248 24.42 -3.87 29.63
CA VAL A 248 24.52 -4.65 30.86
C VAL A 248 25.14 -6.01 30.52
N PRO A 249 26.26 -6.40 31.14
CA PRO A 249 26.87 -7.70 30.87
C PRO A 249 25.95 -8.83 31.34
N ILE A 250 26.02 -10.00 30.69
CA ILE A 250 25.25 -11.18 31.12
C ILE A 250 25.77 -11.74 32.44
N ARG A 251 27.08 -11.64 32.67
CA ARG A 251 27.78 -12.15 33.86
C ARG A 251 28.36 -11.01 34.67
N THR A 252 28.47 -11.20 35.97
CA THR A 252 28.99 -10.19 36.89
C THR A 252 30.53 -10.12 36.79
N SER A 253 31.12 -8.92 36.90
CA SER A 253 32.58 -8.74 36.85
C SER A 253 33.33 -9.36 38.03
N THR A 254 32.65 -9.51 39.17
CA THR A 254 33.21 -10.09 40.39
C THR A 254 33.10 -11.62 40.45
N ASP A 255 32.15 -12.21 39.71
CA ASP A 255 31.96 -13.66 39.63
C ASP A 255 31.36 -14.06 38.27
N LEU A 256 32.17 -14.73 37.44
CA LEU A 256 31.77 -15.23 36.11
C LEU A 256 30.74 -16.37 36.19
N SER A 257 30.49 -16.92 37.37
CA SER A 257 29.50 -17.98 37.62
C SER A 257 28.10 -17.41 37.85
N ARG A 258 27.99 -16.14 38.26
CA ARG A 258 26.71 -15.52 38.65
C ARG A 258 26.15 -14.60 37.54
N PRO A 259 24.89 -14.81 37.12
CA PRO A 259 24.20 -13.88 36.23
C PRO A 259 24.13 -12.47 36.83
N ALA A 260 24.41 -11.44 36.05
CA ALA A 260 24.27 -10.06 36.49
C ALA A 260 22.77 -9.71 36.64
N PRO A 261 22.39 -8.88 37.62
CA PRO A 261 21.00 -8.51 37.86
C PRO A 261 20.39 -7.82 36.64
N THR A 262 19.26 -8.34 36.14
CA THR A 262 18.54 -7.76 35.00
C THR A 262 17.75 -6.53 35.43
N PRO A 263 18.02 -5.34 34.86
CA PRO A 263 17.20 -4.15 35.13
C PRO A 263 15.75 -4.35 34.70
N GLY A 264 14.81 -3.68 35.38
CA GLY A 264 13.38 -3.79 35.09
C GLY A 264 13.01 -3.48 33.64
N TYR A 265 13.73 -2.57 32.98
CA TYR A 265 13.51 -2.21 31.58
C TYR A 265 14.04 -3.25 30.57
N LEU A 266 14.81 -4.25 31.01
CA LEU A 266 15.22 -5.41 30.20
C LEU A 266 14.43 -6.67 30.54
N SER A 267 13.49 -6.58 31.49
CA SER A 267 12.73 -7.71 31.99
C SER A 267 11.83 -8.36 30.94
N LYS A 268 11.43 -9.62 31.19
CA LYS A 268 10.49 -10.36 30.32
C LYS A 268 9.11 -9.69 30.22
N PRO A 269 8.49 -9.19 31.31
CA PRO A 269 7.21 -8.48 31.21
C PRO A 269 7.29 -7.25 30.31
N ALA A 270 8.35 -6.44 30.47
CA ALA A 270 8.61 -5.29 29.62
C ALA A 270 8.68 -5.67 28.13
N PHE A 271 9.42 -6.73 27.82
CA PHE A 271 9.51 -7.26 26.46
C PHE A 271 8.14 -7.56 25.85
N TYR A 272 7.29 -8.35 26.52
CA TYR A 272 5.97 -8.70 25.96
C TYR A 272 4.99 -7.52 25.87
N ILE A 273 5.05 -6.57 26.80
CA ILE A 273 4.20 -5.38 26.77
C ILE A 273 4.58 -4.49 25.58
N PHE A 274 5.85 -4.08 25.49
CA PHE A 274 6.27 -3.06 24.54
C PHE A 274 6.53 -3.60 23.11
N LEU A 275 6.87 -4.88 22.96
CA LEU A 275 7.20 -5.47 21.65
C LEU A 275 6.10 -6.35 21.08
N PHE A 276 5.14 -6.83 21.88
CA PHE A 276 4.05 -7.68 21.37
C PHE A 276 2.68 -7.05 21.60
N THR A 277 2.37 -6.66 22.84
CA THR A 277 1.03 -6.19 23.20
C THR A 277 0.65 -4.90 22.48
N ILE A 278 1.56 -3.92 22.43
CA ILE A 278 1.35 -2.66 21.69
C ILE A 278 1.05 -2.93 20.21
N GLU A 279 1.85 -3.79 19.58
CA GLU A 279 1.75 -4.04 18.15
C GLU A 279 0.50 -4.85 17.81
N LEU A 280 0.20 -5.85 18.64
CA LEU A 280 -1.04 -6.61 18.59
C LEU A 280 -2.26 -5.68 18.69
N SER A 281 -2.23 -4.73 19.64
CA SER A 281 -3.31 -3.77 19.85
C SER A 281 -3.53 -2.88 18.62
N VAL A 282 -2.46 -2.45 17.95
CA VAL A 282 -2.54 -1.65 16.72
C VAL A 282 -3.12 -2.47 15.57
N CYS A 283 -2.64 -3.70 15.36
CA CYS A 283 -3.18 -4.57 14.32
C CYS A 283 -4.66 -4.90 14.56
N LEU A 284 -5.02 -5.23 15.80
CA LEU A 284 -6.41 -5.48 16.19
C LEU A 284 -7.27 -4.24 15.96
N LEU A 285 -6.81 -3.06 16.39
CA LEU A 285 -7.51 -1.80 16.17
C LEU A 285 -7.78 -1.58 14.68
N TRP A 286 -6.77 -1.72 13.82
CA TRP A 286 -6.90 -1.52 12.38
C TRP A 286 -7.83 -2.53 11.70
N LEU A 287 -7.84 -3.77 12.18
CA LEU A 287 -8.78 -4.81 11.74
C LEU A 287 -10.22 -4.43 12.11
N LEU A 288 -10.46 -4.09 13.38
CA LEU A 288 -11.79 -3.78 13.92
C LEU A 288 -12.40 -2.52 13.29
N VAL A 289 -11.61 -1.46 13.12
CA VAL A 289 -12.12 -0.20 12.55
C VAL A 289 -12.29 -0.25 11.03
N ARG A 290 -11.98 -1.40 10.40
CA ARG A 290 -11.99 -1.60 8.94
C ARG A 290 -11.22 -0.48 8.23
N VAL A 291 -9.93 -0.40 8.56
CA VAL A 291 -9.03 0.64 8.03
C VAL A 291 -9.02 0.66 6.49
N ASP A 292 -9.28 -0.47 5.86
CA ASP A 292 -9.45 -0.63 4.42
C ASP A 292 -10.56 0.26 3.86
N ASN A 293 -11.75 0.21 4.45
CA ASN A 293 -12.88 1.02 4.02
C ASN A 293 -12.69 2.50 4.35
N ARG A 294 -12.00 2.82 5.46
CA ARG A 294 -11.82 4.21 5.91
C ARG A 294 -10.75 4.94 5.12
N PHE A 295 -9.68 4.27 4.72
CA PHE A 295 -8.55 4.91 4.04
C PHE A 295 -8.47 4.57 2.56
N HIS A 296 -9.45 3.89 1.98
CA HIS A 296 -9.50 3.64 0.54
C HIS A 296 -9.45 4.95 -0.28
N ILE A 297 -8.58 4.97 -1.29
CA ILE A 297 -8.48 6.03 -2.29
C ILE A 297 -8.59 5.35 -3.65
N PRO A 298 -9.42 5.85 -4.58
CA PRO A 298 -9.51 5.30 -5.93
C PRO A 298 -8.15 5.29 -6.65
N ASP A 299 -7.93 4.29 -7.50
CA ASP A 299 -6.72 4.20 -8.32
C ASP A 299 -6.61 5.43 -9.24
N GLY A 300 -5.39 5.95 -9.43
CA GLY A 300 -5.12 7.09 -10.33
C GLY A 300 -5.27 8.49 -9.72
N ALA A 301 -5.54 8.61 -8.42
CA ALA A 301 -5.59 9.92 -7.75
C ALA A 301 -4.23 10.64 -7.80
N HIS A 302 -4.15 11.70 -8.62
CA HIS A 302 -2.97 12.54 -8.78
C HIS A 302 -3.34 14.01 -8.55
N GLY A 303 -2.60 14.68 -7.66
CA GLY A 303 -2.75 16.11 -7.39
C GLY A 303 -3.85 16.48 -6.39
N PRO A 304 -3.96 17.79 -6.07
CA PRO A 304 -4.94 18.31 -5.11
C PRO A 304 -6.38 17.95 -5.50
N PHE A 305 -7.23 17.63 -4.51
CA PHE A 305 -8.66 17.33 -4.67
C PHE A 305 -9.00 16.06 -5.49
N SER A 306 -8.02 15.19 -5.73
CA SER A 306 -8.21 13.94 -6.49
C SER A 306 -8.76 12.78 -5.66
N TYR A 307 -8.77 12.85 -4.31
CA TYR A 307 -9.09 11.68 -3.49
C TYR A 307 -10.59 11.31 -3.46
N ALA A 308 -11.49 12.27 -3.65
CA ALA A 308 -12.92 12.02 -3.74
C ALA A 308 -13.35 11.34 -5.07
N GLY A 309 -12.41 10.87 -5.90
CA GLY A 309 -12.66 10.45 -7.28
C GLY A 309 -12.81 11.64 -8.22
N GLY A 310 -11.99 12.67 -7.98
CA GLY A 310 -12.19 14.05 -8.43
C GLY A 310 -12.56 14.24 -9.90
N PHE A 311 -13.42 15.25 -10.10
CA PHE A 311 -13.64 15.96 -11.35
C PHE A 311 -12.32 16.08 -12.14
N VAL A 312 -12.25 15.41 -13.27
CA VAL A 312 -11.11 15.45 -14.19
C VAL A 312 -11.21 16.76 -14.95
N PHE A 313 -10.18 17.62 -14.87
CA PHE A 313 -10.03 18.69 -15.85
C PHE A 313 -9.83 18.02 -17.21
N ALA A 314 -10.75 18.26 -18.16
CA ALA A 314 -10.58 17.81 -19.53
C ALA A 314 -9.32 18.49 -20.11
N GLY A 315 -8.23 17.73 -20.25
CA GLY A 315 -6.99 18.24 -20.85
C GLY A 315 -5.67 17.84 -20.20
N GLU A 316 -5.65 17.11 -19.07
CA GLU A 316 -4.38 16.63 -18.50
C GLU A 316 -3.91 15.33 -19.24
N PRO A 317 -2.78 15.35 -19.97
CA PRO A 317 -2.34 14.21 -20.75
C PRO A 317 -1.86 13.08 -19.83
N GLY A 318 -2.58 11.96 -19.82
CA GLY A 318 -2.20 10.75 -19.08
C GLY A 318 -3.34 9.90 -18.51
N ASN A 319 -4.60 10.37 -18.57
CA ASN A 319 -5.71 9.71 -17.85
C ASN A 319 -6.78 9.04 -18.75
N GLU A 320 -6.48 8.79 -20.02
CA GLU A 320 -7.41 8.11 -20.95
C GLU A 320 -7.64 6.63 -20.59
N LYS A 321 -6.71 6.00 -19.88
CA LYS A 321 -6.75 4.55 -19.60
C LYS A 321 -7.87 4.14 -18.63
N THR A 322 -8.28 5.02 -17.71
CA THR A 322 -9.23 4.66 -16.64
C THR A 322 -10.69 4.70 -17.12
N ARG A 323 -11.06 5.65 -17.99
CA ARG A 323 -12.43 5.73 -18.54
C ARG A 323 -12.70 4.67 -19.61
N VAL A 324 -11.70 4.35 -20.45
CA VAL A 324 -11.86 3.34 -21.51
C VAL A 324 -12.02 1.94 -20.92
N SER A 325 -11.27 1.58 -19.85
CA SER A 325 -11.44 0.27 -19.19
C SER A 325 -12.78 0.12 -18.48
N ALA A 326 -13.31 1.19 -17.85
CA ALA A 326 -14.61 1.17 -17.20
C ALA A 326 -15.78 1.06 -18.21
N ASN A 327 -15.67 1.73 -19.35
CA ASN A 327 -16.69 1.65 -20.41
C ASN A 327 -16.61 0.35 -21.22
N MET A 328 -15.41 -0.23 -21.46
CA MET A 328 -15.26 -1.53 -22.11
C MET A 328 -15.86 -2.68 -21.28
N SER A 329 -15.72 -2.62 -19.95
CA SER A 329 -16.30 -3.65 -19.06
C SER A 329 -17.81 -3.48 -18.87
N ALA A 330 -18.36 -2.27 -19.07
CA ALA A 330 -19.80 -2.05 -19.16
C ALA A 330 -20.38 -2.56 -20.49
N HIS A 331 -19.69 -2.35 -21.62
CA HIS A 331 -20.14 -2.86 -22.93
C HIS A 331 -20.10 -4.38 -23.05
N GLN A 332 -19.13 -5.07 -22.42
CA GLN A 332 -19.07 -6.54 -22.47
C GLN A 332 -20.23 -7.23 -21.74
N ASN A 333 -20.89 -6.56 -20.79
CA ASN A 333 -22.04 -7.12 -20.09
C ASN A 333 -23.38 -6.88 -20.81
N PHE A 334 -23.42 -6.02 -21.83
CA PHE A 334 -24.65 -5.72 -22.59
C PHE A 334 -24.80 -6.56 -23.86
N SER A 335 -23.74 -7.25 -24.30
CA SER A 335 -23.72 -8.02 -25.57
C SER A 335 -23.87 -9.53 -25.39
N ARG A 336 -24.73 -9.98 -24.46
CA ARG A 336 -25.02 -11.41 -24.30
C ARG A 336 -26.49 -11.68 -24.66
N PRO A 337 -26.81 -12.07 -25.92
CA PRO A 337 -28.17 -12.46 -26.26
C PRO A 337 -28.49 -13.80 -25.57
N THR A 338 -29.54 -13.78 -24.75
CA THR A 338 -30.22 -14.95 -24.18
C THR A 338 -30.87 -15.74 -25.30
N SER A 339 -30.22 -16.80 -25.80
CA SER A 339 -30.88 -17.76 -26.68
C SER A 339 -31.60 -18.81 -25.83
N THR A 340 -32.91 -18.64 -25.68
CA THR A 340 -33.82 -19.72 -25.35
C THR A 340 -33.79 -20.75 -26.48
N ARG A 341 -33.30 -21.96 -26.23
CA ARG A 341 -33.48 -23.09 -27.15
C ARG A 341 -34.03 -24.30 -26.42
N SER A 342 -35.09 -24.80 -27.04
CA SER A 342 -35.98 -25.90 -26.70
C SER A 342 -35.27 -27.23 -26.44
N ARG A 343 -35.85 -27.95 -25.48
CA ARG A 343 -35.63 -29.35 -25.17
C ARG A 343 -36.18 -30.24 -26.30
N PRO A 344 -35.50 -31.35 -26.63
CA PRO A 344 -36.23 -32.58 -26.88
C PRO A 344 -35.71 -33.73 -26.00
N THR A 345 -36.67 -34.48 -25.49
CA THR A 345 -36.54 -35.81 -24.89
C THR A 345 -36.11 -36.85 -25.91
N SER A 346 -35.22 -37.77 -25.55
CA SER A 346 -35.48 -39.24 -25.55
C SER A 346 -34.20 -40.10 -25.46
N ILE A 347 -34.32 -41.20 -24.71
CA ILE A 347 -33.64 -42.51 -24.82
C ILE A 347 -32.20 -42.68 -24.24
N SER A 348 -32.11 -43.56 -23.24
CA SER A 348 -30.97 -44.44 -22.87
C SER A 348 -31.33 -45.88 -23.34
N PRO A 349 -30.45 -46.91 -23.40
CA PRO A 349 -29.13 -47.16 -22.76
C PRO A 349 -28.02 -47.48 -23.82
N GLU A 350 -26.74 -47.80 -23.57
CA GLU A 350 -26.15 -48.89 -22.77
C GLU A 350 -24.60 -48.87 -22.90
N ALA A 351 -23.90 -49.36 -21.86
CA ALA A 351 -22.58 -50.03 -21.80
C ALA A 351 -21.26 -49.39 -22.34
N GLY A 352 -20.21 -49.43 -21.49
CA GLY A 352 -18.84 -49.78 -21.93
C GLY A 352 -17.66 -48.88 -21.49
N ALA A 353 -17.09 -49.18 -20.33
CA ALA A 353 -15.67 -49.15 -19.91
C ALA A 353 -14.67 -48.07 -20.41
N GLU A 354 -14.02 -47.41 -19.43
CA GLU A 354 -12.54 -47.32 -19.20
C GLU A 354 -12.05 -45.94 -18.68
N GLY A 355 -11.34 -45.96 -17.53
CA GLY A 355 -10.19 -45.05 -17.26
C GLY A 355 -10.43 -43.72 -16.50
N PRO A 356 -9.64 -43.38 -15.45
CA PRO A 356 -9.90 -42.24 -14.56
C PRO A 356 -9.15 -40.96 -14.98
N ILE A 357 -9.80 -39.79 -14.92
CA ILE A 357 -9.11 -38.50 -15.05
C ILE A 357 -9.71 -37.45 -14.11
N SER A 358 -8.89 -36.95 -13.18
CA SER A 358 -9.01 -35.63 -12.52
C SER A 358 -7.62 -35.22 -11.99
N PRO A 359 -7.37 -33.95 -11.64
CA PRO A 359 -7.32 -32.80 -12.54
C PRO A 359 -5.96 -32.07 -12.54
N LEU A 360 -5.79 -31.23 -13.54
CA LEU A 360 -4.63 -30.40 -13.86
C LEU A 360 -4.12 -29.52 -12.69
N SER A 361 -2.84 -29.71 -12.38
CA SER A 361 -1.99 -28.80 -11.61
C SER A 361 -1.53 -27.62 -12.47
N HIS A 362 -1.93 -26.39 -12.12
CA HIS A 362 -1.30 -25.18 -12.68
C HIS A 362 -0.12 -24.75 -11.80
N ARG A 363 1.10 -25.05 -12.28
CA ARG A 363 2.34 -24.38 -11.91
C ARG A 363 2.35 -22.98 -12.54
N SER A 364 2.53 -21.94 -11.73
CA SER A 364 2.86 -20.60 -12.17
C SER A 364 4.38 -20.39 -12.10
N SER A 365 5.05 -20.32 -13.26
CA SER A 365 6.44 -19.87 -13.37
C SER A 365 6.51 -18.45 -13.91
N TRP A 366 7.21 -17.61 -13.17
CA TRP A 366 7.76 -16.33 -13.61
C TRP A 366 8.71 -16.49 -14.80
N ALA A 367 8.54 -15.68 -15.85
CA ALA A 367 9.63 -15.23 -16.72
C ALA A 367 9.14 -14.00 -17.52
N GLY A 368 9.77 -12.84 -17.27
CA GLY A 368 9.58 -11.64 -18.07
C GLY A 368 10.38 -11.73 -19.37
N SER A 369 9.80 -11.23 -20.46
CA SER A 369 10.51 -11.05 -21.72
C SER A 369 10.89 -9.58 -21.91
N LEU A 370 12.19 -9.35 -22.05
CA LEU A 370 12.84 -8.16 -22.57
C LEU A 370 12.78 -8.14 -24.11
N SER A 371 12.86 -6.93 -24.69
CA SER A 371 13.09 -6.54 -26.11
C SER A 371 11.93 -5.67 -26.60
N SER A 372 12.11 -4.39 -26.98
CA SER A 372 12.95 -3.97 -28.10
C SER A 372 13.64 -2.60 -27.90
N LYS A 373 14.91 -2.54 -28.34
CA LYS A 373 15.64 -1.31 -28.68
C LYS A 373 15.38 -0.94 -30.15
N ALA A 374 15.22 0.35 -30.44
CA ALA A 374 15.63 1.08 -31.67
C ALA A 374 14.84 2.41 -31.70
N SER A 375 15.30 3.55 -32.17
CA SER A 375 16.62 4.11 -32.49
C SER A 375 16.47 5.63 -32.23
N ARG A 376 17.58 6.29 -31.94
CA ARG A 376 17.66 7.74 -31.82
C ARG A 376 17.97 8.27 -33.21
N ASP A 377 17.08 9.05 -33.81
CA ASP A 377 17.44 10.01 -34.85
C ASP A 377 16.76 11.36 -34.61
N LYS A 378 17.59 12.39 -34.60
CA LYS A 378 17.21 13.80 -34.57
C LYS A 378 17.16 14.27 -36.02
N GLN A 379 15.97 14.46 -36.58
CA GLN A 379 15.66 15.52 -37.58
C GLN A 379 14.21 15.30 -38.06
N THR A 380 13.27 16.13 -37.60
CA THR A 380 12.09 16.64 -38.36
C THR A 380 11.16 17.35 -37.39
N ARG A 381 11.39 18.66 -37.28
CA ARG A 381 10.45 19.62 -36.72
C ARG A 381 9.49 19.97 -37.85
N ILE A 382 8.31 19.37 -37.88
CA ILE A 382 7.17 19.88 -38.64
C ILE A 382 5.95 19.83 -37.73
N GLU A 383 5.29 20.98 -37.64
CA GLU A 383 4.05 21.24 -36.93
C GLU A 383 2.99 20.19 -37.29
N ASN A 384 2.43 19.52 -36.30
CA ASN A 384 1.19 18.78 -36.48
C ASN A 384 0.22 19.11 -35.36
N ARG A 385 -0.72 19.99 -35.69
CA ARG A 385 -2.02 20.09 -35.03
C ARG A 385 -2.72 18.74 -35.18
N VAL A 386 -2.73 17.93 -34.13
CA VAL A 386 -3.49 16.67 -34.14
C VAL A 386 -4.86 16.90 -33.52
N SER A 387 -5.85 16.76 -34.39
CA SER A 387 -7.29 16.74 -34.16
C SER A 387 -7.68 15.72 -33.08
N TRP A 388 -8.61 16.10 -32.22
CA TRP A 388 -9.25 15.22 -31.26
C TRP A 388 -10.09 14.16 -31.98
N GLY A 389 -10.01 12.90 -31.50
CA GLY A 389 -10.99 11.85 -31.72
C GLY A 389 -11.09 11.29 -33.14
N GLY A 390 -10.41 10.19 -33.42
CA GLY A 390 -10.68 9.40 -34.63
C GLY A 390 -9.59 8.37 -34.88
N VAL A 391 -10.02 7.14 -35.15
CA VAL A 391 -9.20 6.11 -35.81
C VAL A 391 -8.47 6.76 -36.98
N SER A 392 -7.14 6.57 -37.08
CA SER A 392 -6.40 7.06 -38.23
C SER A 392 -6.99 6.47 -39.50
N ARG A 393 -7.18 7.31 -40.53
CA ARG A 393 -7.70 6.90 -41.86
C ARG A 393 -6.80 5.88 -42.56
N GLU A 394 -5.64 5.61 -41.96
CA GLU A 394 -4.60 4.68 -42.39
C GLU A 394 -4.79 3.27 -41.80
N ASP A 395 -5.64 3.13 -40.77
CA ASP A 395 -5.86 1.87 -40.04
C ASP A 395 -7.19 1.17 -40.37
N VAL A 396 -8.02 1.74 -41.25
CA VAL A 396 -9.22 1.06 -41.77
C VAL A 396 -8.83 0.33 -43.05
N ARG A 397 -8.70 -1.00 -42.97
CA ARG A 397 -8.58 -1.85 -44.16
C ARG A 397 -9.88 -1.79 -44.96
N ASP A 398 -9.77 -1.40 -46.23
CA ASP A 398 -10.88 -1.46 -47.18
C ASP A 398 -11.43 -2.89 -47.28
N ALA A 399 -12.74 -3.06 -47.11
CA ALA A 399 -13.39 -4.33 -47.41
C ALA A 399 -13.51 -4.48 -48.93
N THR A 400 -12.87 -5.50 -49.47
CA THR A 400 -13.00 -5.94 -50.87
C THR A 400 -14.06 -7.02 -50.97
N ASP A 401 -14.90 -6.96 -52.01
CA ASP A 401 -15.75 -8.09 -52.38
C ASP A 401 -14.92 -9.28 -52.92
N GLU A 402 -15.56 -10.43 -53.14
CA GLU A 402 -14.90 -11.66 -53.64
C GLU A 402 -14.31 -11.52 -55.05
N GLN A 403 -14.54 -10.38 -55.74
CA GLN A 403 -13.92 -10.06 -57.03
C GLN A 403 -12.88 -8.92 -56.94
N GLY A 404 -12.52 -8.49 -55.72
CA GLY A 404 -11.38 -7.60 -55.47
C GLY A 404 -11.64 -6.11 -55.69
N LYS A 405 -12.90 -5.65 -55.69
CA LYS A 405 -13.23 -4.22 -55.83
C LYS A 405 -13.49 -3.56 -54.47
N VAL A 406 -12.89 -2.39 -54.25
CA VAL A 406 -13.02 -1.60 -53.01
C VAL A 406 -14.40 -0.94 -52.94
N LEU A 407 -15.18 -1.28 -51.92
CA LEU A 407 -16.49 -0.65 -51.66
C LEU A 407 -16.31 0.63 -50.84
N ARG A 408 -16.55 1.80 -51.46
CA ARG A 408 -16.63 3.07 -50.73
C ARG A 408 -18.02 3.25 -50.12
N TYR A 409 -18.05 3.59 -48.83
CA TYR A 409 -19.28 3.98 -48.11
C TYR A 409 -19.95 5.18 -48.80
N GLN A 410 -21.20 5.02 -49.24
CA GLN A 410 -22.07 6.13 -49.65
C GLN A 410 -22.95 6.55 -48.47
N ALA A 411 -23.06 7.86 -48.23
CA ALA A 411 -24.00 8.42 -47.26
C ALA A 411 -25.44 8.25 -47.79
N PHE A 412 -26.31 7.65 -46.98
CA PHE A 412 -27.70 7.39 -47.34
C PHE A 412 -28.49 8.69 -47.28
N ALA A 413 -28.96 9.16 -48.44
CA ALA A 413 -30.00 10.18 -48.52
C ALA A 413 -31.36 9.46 -48.54
N SER A 414 -32.26 9.78 -47.61
CA SER A 414 -33.64 9.29 -47.67
C SER A 414 -34.62 10.46 -47.79
N SER A 415 -35.17 10.60 -48.99
CA SER A 415 -36.41 11.30 -49.27
C SER A 415 -37.62 10.44 -48.87
N TRP A 416 -38.64 11.10 -48.32
CA TRP A 416 -40.06 10.73 -48.26
C TRP A 416 -40.61 9.74 -47.19
N THR A 417 -41.46 10.34 -46.34
CA THR A 417 -42.83 9.98 -45.86
C THR A 417 -43.15 8.60 -45.27
N GLY A 418 -43.62 8.66 -44.02
CA GLY A 418 -44.77 7.89 -43.53
C GLY A 418 -44.43 6.69 -42.64
N GLY A 419 -44.96 6.73 -41.40
CA GLY A 419 -45.19 5.54 -40.59
C GLY A 419 -44.34 5.45 -39.33
N ASP A 420 -44.96 5.73 -38.18
CA ASP A 420 -44.40 5.67 -36.83
C ASP A 420 -43.71 4.34 -36.51
N THR A 421 -42.47 4.41 -36.01
CA THR A 421 -41.99 3.53 -34.94
C THR A 421 -41.03 4.29 -34.03
N ALA A 422 -41.28 4.16 -32.72
CA ALA A 422 -40.64 4.90 -31.64
C ALA A 422 -39.14 4.57 -31.53
N ALA A 423 -38.30 5.56 -31.80
CA ALA A 423 -36.91 5.61 -31.40
C ALA A 423 -36.54 7.04 -30.98
N ASP A 424 -35.85 7.11 -29.83
CA ASP A 424 -34.94 8.19 -29.45
C ASP A 424 -35.55 9.58 -29.18
N THR A 425 -36.22 9.74 -28.05
CA THR A 425 -36.32 11.06 -27.40
C THR A 425 -35.01 11.38 -26.69
N GLY A 426 -33.96 11.64 -27.46
CA GLY A 426 -32.82 12.41 -27.01
C GLY A 426 -33.28 13.85 -26.78
N VAL A 427 -33.08 14.36 -25.57
CA VAL A 427 -33.41 15.75 -25.23
C VAL A 427 -32.57 16.69 -26.10
N GLU A 428 -33.19 17.31 -27.10
CA GLU A 428 -32.66 18.51 -27.76
C GLU A 428 -32.45 19.60 -26.71
N GLY A 429 -31.20 19.91 -26.43
CA GLY A 429 -30.81 21.00 -25.55
C GLY A 429 -29.45 21.52 -25.97
N VAL A 430 -29.44 22.77 -26.46
CA VAL A 430 -28.25 23.58 -26.76
C VAL A 430 -27.10 23.24 -25.83
N GLU A 431 -25.97 22.77 -26.36
CA GLU A 431 -24.79 22.46 -25.56
C GLU A 431 -24.40 23.70 -24.74
N ARG A 432 -24.26 23.53 -23.41
CA ARG A 432 -23.90 24.63 -22.50
C ARG A 432 -22.61 24.32 -21.76
N GLU A 433 -21.73 25.31 -21.66
CA GLU A 433 -20.48 25.25 -20.91
C GLU A 433 -20.52 26.18 -19.68
N MET A 434 -19.71 25.87 -18.66
CA MET A 434 -19.52 26.77 -17.52
C MET A 434 -18.52 27.86 -17.89
N GLY A 435 -18.97 29.12 -17.91
CA GLY A 435 -18.12 30.29 -18.17
C GLY A 435 -18.06 31.22 -16.95
N TRP A 436 -16.95 31.94 -16.81
CA TRP A 436 -16.84 33.04 -15.86
C TRP A 436 -17.58 34.26 -16.40
N ASP A 437 -18.57 34.75 -15.65
CA ASP A 437 -19.31 35.96 -16.00
C ASP A 437 -18.68 37.18 -15.28
N PRO A 438 -18.08 38.13 -16.03
CA PRO A 438 -17.41 39.27 -15.45
C PRO A 438 -18.37 40.28 -14.80
N GLU A 439 -19.66 40.29 -15.15
CA GLU A 439 -20.63 41.23 -14.56
C GLU A 439 -21.14 40.74 -13.20
N SER A 440 -21.41 39.43 -13.07
CA SER A 440 -21.91 38.86 -11.81
C SER A 440 -20.81 38.37 -10.86
N GLY A 441 -19.57 38.24 -11.34
CA GLY A 441 -18.44 37.72 -10.56
C GLY A 441 -18.64 36.26 -10.11
N LYS A 442 -19.47 35.50 -10.84
CA LYS A 442 -19.84 34.12 -10.54
C LYS A 442 -19.69 33.26 -11.78
N TRP A 443 -19.56 31.95 -11.56
CA TRP A 443 -19.56 30.96 -12.63
C TRP A 443 -21.00 30.65 -13.04
N ALA A 444 -21.33 30.80 -14.33
CA ALA A 444 -22.66 30.57 -14.87
C ALA A 444 -22.62 29.67 -16.10
N ILE A 445 -23.72 28.96 -16.35
CA ILE A 445 -23.89 28.10 -17.53
C ILE A 445 -24.24 28.98 -18.73
N ARG A 446 -23.42 28.96 -19.79
CA ARG A 446 -23.63 29.72 -21.03
C ARG A 446 -23.68 28.81 -22.26
N PRO A 447 -24.38 29.19 -23.34
CA PRO A 447 -24.38 28.41 -24.60
C PRO A 447 -22.99 28.34 -25.22
N ILE A 448 -22.64 27.20 -25.83
CA ILE A 448 -21.39 27.05 -26.59
C ILE A 448 -21.51 27.88 -27.88
N THR A 449 -20.71 28.95 -28.00
CA THR A 449 -20.60 29.71 -29.25
C THR A 449 -19.81 28.89 -30.27
N SER A 450 -20.49 28.28 -31.23
CA SER A 450 -19.84 27.73 -32.43
C SER A 450 -19.31 28.90 -33.26
N GLY A 451 -18.01 29.17 -33.18
CA GLY A 451 -17.36 30.21 -33.97
C GLY A 451 -17.40 29.87 -35.46
N SER A 452 -18.12 30.67 -36.25
CA SER A 452 -17.89 30.80 -37.68
C SER A 452 -17.12 32.10 -37.92
N PRO A 453 -16.07 32.13 -38.77
CA PRO A 453 -15.29 33.34 -39.00
C PRO A 453 -16.13 34.36 -39.76
N ALA A 454 -16.16 35.59 -39.24
CA ALA A 454 -16.80 36.72 -39.87
C ALA A 454 -16.08 37.05 -41.20
N ASP A 455 -16.84 36.97 -42.28
CA ASP A 455 -16.47 37.41 -43.62
C ASP A 455 -16.32 38.94 -43.60
N SER A 456 -15.14 39.42 -44.01
CA SER A 456 -14.88 40.84 -44.20
C SER A 456 -15.35 41.27 -45.58
N THR A 457 -16.52 41.89 -45.68
CA THR A 457 -16.91 42.70 -46.85
C THR A 457 -17.50 44.02 -46.39
N SER A 458 -16.71 45.08 -46.54
CA SER A 458 -17.16 46.47 -46.55
C SER A 458 -17.87 46.80 -47.87
N PRO A 459 -18.93 47.61 -47.82
CA PRO A 459 -19.08 48.65 -48.84
C PRO A 459 -19.37 50.03 -48.24
N GLU A 460 -18.69 51.00 -48.87
CA GLU A 460 -18.88 52.47 -48.93
C GLU A 460 -18.73 53.33 -47.66
#